data_AF-A0A7R9QR70-F1
#
_entry.id   AF-A0A7R9QR70-F1
#
_cell.length_a   1.000
_cell.length_b   1.000
_cell.length_c   1.000
_cell.angle_alpha   90.00
_cell.angle_beta   90.00
_cell.angle_gamma   90.00
#
_symmetry.space_group_name_H-M   'P 1'
#
loop_
_entity.id
_entity.type
_entity.pdbx_description
1 polymer ?
#
loop_
_entity_poly.entity_id
_entity_poly.type
_entity_poly.pdbx_seq_one_letter_code
_entity_poly.pdbx_strand_id
1 'polypeptide(L)'
;MLNYLINPCYASAVLTLVIGLIVHYLSQYYAAIKNYPPVFRNYKKHWNLELIKLYKIYGPVFTIWIGPWPFVIVCDLDIAKEAFSKVDFSGRPPNDKHTEIAFADYGKTWEALRKVGHSAVRKYAKSAEVSHLVNETVAEVLDAIKDREGIDKPFPAEPYSFNLFANIHMSAIFSQKYKIDQAEMEKFNYCFVGFITDLGNL
;
A
#
# COMPACT_ATOMS: atom_id res chain seq x y z
N MET A 1 51.01 -10.74 -25.17
CA MET A 1 49.55 -10.97 -25.24
C MET A 1 48.71 -9.78 -24.74
N LEU A 2 49.31 -8.60 -24.47
CA LEU A 2 48.63 -7.41 -23.94
C LEU A 2 48.53 -6.22 -24.93
N ASN A 3 48.90 -6.40 -26.21
CA ASN A 3 48.93 -5.30 -27.20
C ASN A 3 47.69 -5.22 -28.10
N TYR A 4 46.74 -6.15 -27.99
CA TYR A 4 45.48 -6.10 -28.74
C TYR A 4 44.46 -5.11 -28.16
N LEU A 5 44.62 -4.70 -26.90
CA LEU A 5 43.71 -3.78 -26.21
C LEU A 5 44.01 -2.29 -26.46
N ILE A 6 45.10 -1.95 -27.17
CA ILE A 6 45.51 -0.56 -27.45
C ILE A 6 45.30 -0.22 -28.94
N ASN A 7 44.64 -1.09 -29.71
CA ASN A 7 44.33 -0.80 -31.11
C ASN A 7 42.95 -0.11 -31.19
N PRO A 8 42.89 1.20 -31.51
CA PRO A 8 41.65 1.98 -31.46
C PRO A 8 40.55 1.41 -32.36
N CYS A 9 40.92 0.74 -33.46
CA CYS A 9 39.98 0.04 -34.34
C CYS A 9 39.33 -1.19 -33.70
N TYR A 10 40.04 -1.91 -32.83
CA TYR A 10 39.48 -3.09 -32.15
C TYR A 10 38.50 -2.66 -31.06
N ALA A 11 38.86 -1.62 -30.30
CA ALA A 11 37.98 -1.04 -29.28
C ALA A 11 36.68 -0.49 -29.88
N SER A 12 36.75 0.19 -31.03
CA SER A 12 35.56 0.70 -31.72
C SER A 12 34.67 -0.41 -32.29
N ALA A 13 35.26 -1.48 -32.82
CA ALA A 13 34.54 -2.65 -33.32
C ALA A 13 33.78 -3.39 -32.20
N VAL A 14 34.41 -3.57 -31.03
CA VAL A 14 33.75 -4.20 -29.87
C VAL A 14 32.63 -3.29 -29.34
N LEU A 15 32.87 -1.99 -29.22
CA LEU A 15 31.86 -1.04 -28.73
C LEU A 15 30.63 -1.00 -29.63
N THR A 16 30.81 -0.98 -30.95
CA THR A 16 29.70 -0.99 -31.93
C THR A 16 28.91 -2.29 -31.90
N LEU A 17 29.58 -3.44 -31.72
CA LEU A 17 28.91 -4.72 -31.51
C LEU A 17 28.07 -4.73 -30.23
N VAL A 18 28.62 -4.25 -29.12
CA VAL A 18 27.90 -4.18 -27.83
C VAL A 18 26.70 -3.24 -27.92
N ILE A 19 26.87 -2.05 -28.49
CA ILE A 19 25.77 -1.10 -28.71
C ILE A 19 24.71 -1.73 -29.64
N GLY A 20 25.13 -2.39 -30.72
CA GLY A 20 24.22 -3.06 -31.65
C GLY A 20 23.40 -4.17 -30.98
N LEU A 21 24.02 -4.99 -30.12
CA LEU A 21 23.35 -6.01 -29.34
C LEU A 21 22.37 -5.40 -28.31
N ILE A 22 22.77 -4.32 -27.63
CA ILE A 22 21.89 -3.58 -26.71
C ILE A 22 20.70 -3.01 -27.48
N VAL A 23 20.92 -2.35 -28.62
CA VAL A 23 19.84 -1.77 -29.43
C VAL A 23 18.92 -2.85 -29.99
N HIS A 24 19.45 -3.99 -30.43
CA HIS A 24 18.65 -5.12 -30.90
C HIS A 24 17.80 -5.71 -29.77
N TYR A 25 18.41 -5.95 -28.61
CA TYR A 25 17.72 -6.42 -27.42
C TYR A 25 16.62 -5.45 -26.98
N LEU A 26 16.94 -4.16 -26.86
CA LEU A 26 15.97 -3.11 -26.54
C LEU A 26 14.88 -3.02 -27.61
N SER A 27 15.21 -3.15 -28.89
CA SER A 27 14.23 -3.11 -29.98
C SER A 27 13.25 -4.26 -29.90
N GLN A 28 13.72 -5.49 -29.65
CA GLN A 28 12.84 -6.65 -29.46
C GLN A 28 11.98 -6.48 -28.20
N TYR A 29 12.57 -5.99 -27.10
CA TYR A 29 11.87 -5.69 -25.86
C TYR A 29 10.77 -4.64 -26.06
N TYR A 30 11.08 -3.49 -26.69
CA TYR A 30 10.10 -2.43 -26.94
C TYR A 30 9.08 -2.76 -28.03
N ALA A 31 9.43 -3.61 -29.00
CA ALA A 31 8.48 -4.12 -29.99
C ALA A 31 7.42 -5.04 -29.35
N ALA A 32 7.84 -5.91 -28.42
CA ALA A 32 6.91 -6.67 -27.59
C ALA A 32 6.05 -5.74 -26.71
N ILE A 33 6.61 -4.62 -26.24
CA ILE A 33 5.92 -3.65 -25.36
C ILE A 33 5.00 -2.67 -26.11
N LYS A 34 5.06 -2.58 -27.45
CA LYS A 34 4.32 -1.58 -28.25
C LYS A 34 2.79 -1.65 -28.12
N ASN A 35 2.25 -2.81 -27.73
CA ASN A 35 0.82 -3.02 -27.47
C ASN A 35 0.42 -2.80 -26.00
N TYR A 36 1.37 -2.47 -25.12
CA TYR A 36 1.09 -2.26 -23.72
C TYR A 36 0.68 -0.81 -23.43
N PRO A 37 -0.10 -0.59 -22.36
CA PRO A 37 -0.41 0.74 -21.82
C PRO A 37 0.81 1.67 -21.69
N PRO A 38 0.59 2.99 -21.76
CA PRO A 38 1.66 3.98 -21.71
C PRO A 38 2.51 3.87 -20.43
N VAL A 39 3.82 4.13 -20.58
CA VAL A 39 4.74 4.27 -19.45
C VAL A 39 4.38 5.54 -18.68
N PHE A 40 4.00 5.39 -17.41
CA PHE A 40 3.71 6.53 -16.55
C PHE A 40 5.00 7.01 -15.91
N ARG A 41 5.50 8.16 -16.39
CA ARG A 41 6.70 8.81 -15.85
C ARG A 41 6.42 9.75 -14.67
N ASN A 42 5.17 10.19 -14.52
CA ASN A 42 4.76 11.13 -13.47
C ASN A 42 3.70 10.52 -12.56
N TYR A 43 3.83 10.74 -11.25
CA TYR A 43 2.80 10.41 -10.28
C TYR A 43 1.55 11.26 -10.54
N LYS A 44 0.42 10.61 -10.87
CA LYS A 44 -0.88 11.29 -11.00
C LYS A 44 -1.61 11.27 -9.66
N LYS A 45 -2.11 12.43 -9.22
CA LYS A 45 -2.83 12.61 -7.95
C LYS A 45 -4.11 11.76 -7.80
N HIS A 46 -4.67 11.23 -8.90
CA HIS A 46 -5.91 10.44 -8.93
C HIS A 46 -5.77 9.20 -9.81
N TRP A 47 -5.06 8.17 -9.32
CA TRP A 47 -4.78 6.94 -10.08
C TRP A 47 -6.06 6.20 -10.50
N ASN A 48 -7.05 6.16 -9.63
CA ASN A 48 -8.36 5.53 -9.85
C ASN A 48 -9.04 6.02 -11.14
N LEU A 49 -9.07 7.33 -11.39
CA LEU A 49 -9.70 7.89 -12.59
C LEU A 49 -8.96 7.54 -13.87
N GLU A 50 -7.64 7.38 -13.77
CA GLU A 50 -6.77 7.07 -14.90
C GLU A 50 -6.82 5.58 -15.24
N LEU A 51 -6.85 4.71 -14.24
CA LEU A 51 -7.08 3.28 -14.44
C LEU A 51 -8.42 3.01 -15.12
N ILE A 52 -9.48 3.76 -14.80
CA ILE A 52 -10.78 3.63 -15.49
C ILE A 52 -10.67 3.99 -16.98
N LYS A 53 -9.88 5.01 -17.34
CA LYS A 53 -9.65 5.37 -18.76
C LYS A 53 -8.88 4.26 -19.48
N LEU A 54 -7.85 3.71 -18.84
CA LEU A 54 -7.05 2.62 -19.40
C LEU A 54 -7.88 1.35 -19.56
N TYR A 55 -8.73 1.02 -18.58
CA TYR A 55 -9.66 -0.09 -18.66
C TYR A 55 -10.55 -0.03 -19.92
N LYS A 56 -11.04 1.16 -20.28
CA LYS A 56 -11.86 1.33 -21.50
C LYS A 56 -11.10 1.07 -22.80
N ILE A 57 -9.77 1.21 -22.80
CA ILE A 57 -8.92 1.08 -23.98
C ILE A 57 -8.33 -0.34 -24.07
N TYR A 58 -7.82 -0.85 -22.95
CA TYR A 58 -7.04 -2.08 -22.88
C TYR A 58 -7.83 -3.27 -22.29
N GLY A 59 -9.02 -3.03 -21.74
CA GLY A 59 -9.88 -4.06 -21.16
C GLY A 59 -9.62 -4.35 -19.68
N PRO A 60 -10.10 -5.50 -19.17
CA PRO A 60 -10.15 -5.81 -17.74
C PRO A 60 -8.79 -6.12 -17.09
N VAL A 61 -7.79 -6.49 -17.89
CA VAL A 61 -6.43 -6.77 -17.41
C VAL A 61 -5.45 -6.10 -18.35
N PHE A 62 -4.56 -5.28 -17.79
CA PHE A 62 -3.54 -4.57 -18.55
C PHE A 62 -2.31 -4.29 -17.70
N THR A 63 -1.15 -4.14 -18.33
CA THR A 63 0.11 -3.87 -17.62
C THR A 63 0.51 -2.41 -17.78
N ILE A 64 0.70 -1.69 -16.68
CA ILE A 64 1.32 -0.36 -16.69
C ILE A 64 2.78 -0.47 -16.26
N TRP A 65 3.60 0.46 -16.74
CA TRP A 65 5.00 0.56 -16.33
C TRP A 65 5.19 1.77 -15.42
N ILE A 66 5.67 1.52 -14.20
CA ILE A 66 6.04 2.55 -13.24
C ILE A 66 7.56 2.48 -13.06
N GLY A 67 8.27 3.41 -13.71
CA GLY A 67 9.72 3.33 -13.84
C GLY A 67 10.15 2.04 -14.56
N PRO A 68 11.09 1.25 -14.03
CA PRO A 68 11.53 -0.01 -14.63
C PRO A 68 10.60 -1.21 -14.29
N TRP A 69 9.61 -1.02 -13.41
CA TRP A 69 8.82 -2.10 -12.84
C TRP A 69 7.48 -2.24 -13.58
N PRO A 70 7.15 -3.43 -14.11
CA PRO A 70 5.84 -3.72 -14.69
C PRO A 70 4.81 -4.05 -13.60
N PHE A 71 3.64 -3.42 -13.67
CA PHE A 71 2.51 -3.66 -12.78
C PHE A 71 1.32 -4.16 -13.58
N VAL A 72 0.89 -5.39 -13.31
CA VAL A 72 -0.35 -5.94 -13.88
C VAL A 72 -1.53 -5.42 -13.07
N ILE A 73 -2.42 -4.69 -13.73
CA ILE A 73 -3.63 -4.14 -13.14
C ILE A 73 -4.81 -5.04 -13.50
N VAL A 74 -5.55 -5.45 -12.47
CA VAL A 74 -6.79 -6.23 -12.61
C VAL A 74 -7.96 -5.32 -12.21
N CYS A 75 -8.83 -5.02 -13.17
CA CYS A 75 -9.99 -4.13 -12.98
C CYS A 75 -11.33 -4.88 -13.03
N ASP A 76 -11.32 -6.20 -13.14
CA ASP A 76 -12.50 -7.06 -13.12
C ASP A 76 -12.59 -7.87 -11.83
N LEU A 77 -13.80 -7.97 -11.27
CA LEU A 77 -14.02 -8.60 -9.97
C LEU A 77 -13.80 -10.12 -10.01
N ASP A 78 -14.21 -10.79 -11.08
CA ASP A 78 -14.14 -12.24 -11.16
C ASP A 78 -12.71 -12.69 -11.43
N ILE A 79 -11.96 -11.95 -12.26
CA ILE A 79 -10.53 -12.15 -12.43
C ILE A 79 -9.78 -11.87 -11.11
N ALA A 80 -10.15 -10.80 -10.39
CA ALA A 80 -9.53 -10.50 -9.10
C ALA A 80 -9.78 -11.61 -8.08
N LYS A 81 -11.00 -12.15 -7.99
CA LYS A 81 -11.30 -13.29 -7.12
C LYS A 81 -10.46 -14.51 -7.49
N GLU A 82 -10.32 -14.80 -8.78
CA GLU A 82 -9.48 -15.92 -9.23
C GLU A 82 -8.02 -15.70 -8.81
N ALA A 83 -7.46 -14.52 -9.07
CA ALA A 83 -6.08 -14.20 -8.73
C ALA A 83 -5.83 -14.25 -7.22
N PHE A 84 -6.65 -13.58 -6.42
CA PHE A 84 -6.48 -13.52 -4.95
C PHE A 84 -6.85 -14.82 -4.22
N SER A 85 -7.46 -15.79 -4.91
CA SER A 85 -7.68 -17.13 -4.35
C SER A 85 -6.44 -18.04 -4.40
N LYS A 86 -5.46 -17.70 -5.25
CA LYS A 86 -4.26 -18.50 -5.48
C LYS A 86 -3.08 -17.97 -4.66
N VAL A 87 -2.26 -18.89 -4.13
CA VAL A 87 -1.05 -18.53 -3.36
C VAL A 87 0.00 -17.83 -4.25
N ASP A 88 -0.01 -18.12 -5.55
CA ASP A 88 0.93 -17.57 -6.54
C ASP A 88 0.94 -16.03 -6.58
N PHE A 89 -0.18 -15.39 -6.22
CA PHE A 89 -0.31 -13.92 -6.16
C PHE A 89 -0.25 -13.36 -4.74
N SER A 90 0.17 -14.17 -3.76
CA SER A 90 0.22 -13.74 -2.35
C SER A 90 1.50 -12.98 -2.00
N GLY A 91 2.46 -12.86 -2.92
CA GLY A 91 3.72 -12.18 -2.68
C GLY A 91 3.61 -10.68 -2.45
N ARG A 92 4.71 -10.05 -2.03
CA ARG A 92 4.84 -8.59 -1.91
C ARG A 92 6.01 -8.08 -2.74
N PRO A 93 5.97 -6.81 -3.21
CA PRO A 93 7.14 -6.19 -3.82
C PRO A 93 8.35 -6.30 -2.88
N PRO A 94 9.54 -6.63 -3.41
CA PRO A 94 10.72 -6.84 -2.57
C PRO A 94 11.05 -5.56 -1.81
N ASN A 95 11.08 -5.67 -0.48
CA ASN A 95 11.54 -4.62 0.41
C ASN A 95 12.26 -5.25 1.60
N ASP A 96 13.50 -4.82 1.84
CA ASP A 96 14.47 -5.49 2.71
C ASP A 96 14.15 -5.40 4.22
N LYS A 97 13.00 -4.81 4.61
CA LYS A 97 12.78 -4.34 6.00
C LYS A 97 11.47 -4.74 6.67
N HIS A 98 10.64 -5.56 6.03
CA HIS A 98 9.32 -5.85 6.57
C HIS A 98 9.28 -7.20 7.32
N THR A 99 9.10 -7.14 8.64
CA THR A 99 8.87 -8.31 9.51
C THR A 99 7.41 -8.42 9.98
N GLU A 100 6.57 -7.48 9.55
CA GLU A 100 5.15 -7.37 9.85
C GLU A 100 4.26 -8.07 8.83
N ILE A 101 2.99 -8.30 9.19
CA ILE A 101 2.07 -9.14 8.40
C ILE A 101 1.65 -8.48 7.08
N ALA A 102 1.51 -7.15 7.02
CA ALA A 102 0.92 -6.47 5.86
C ALA A 102 1.85 -6.42 4.63
N PHE A 103 3.14 -6.14 4.87
CA PHE A 103 4.14 -5.92 3.81
C PHE A 103 5.21 -7.01 3.72
N ALA A 104 5.25 -7.99 4.64
CA ALA A 104 6.12 -9.15 4.48
C ALA A 104 5.65 -10.04 3.34
N ASP A 105 6.64 -10.61 2.64
CA ASP A 105 6.40 -11.58 1.58
C ASP A 105 5.79 -12.88 2.11
N TYR A 106 5.09 -13.60 1.23
CA TYR A 106 4.46 -14.85 1.60
C TYR A 106 5.50 -15.92 1.95
N GLY A 107 5.31 -16.59 3.09
CA GLY A 107 6.18 -17.68 3.51
C GLY A 107 5.78 -18.24 4.87
N LYS A 108 6.50 -19.25 5.36
CA LYS A 108 6.18 -19.94 6.63
C LYS A 108 6.11 -18.99 7.82
N THR A 109 7.00 -17.99 7.87
CA THR A 109 7.00 -16.96 8.92
C THR A 109 5.74 -16.10 8.85
N TRP A 110 5.37 -15.64 7.66
CA TRP A 110 4.14 -14.86 7.44
C TRP A 110 2.89 -15.66 7.78
N GLU A 111 2.82 -16.94 7.39
CA GLU A 111 1.69 -17.83 7.72
C GLU A 111 1.51 -17.97 9.23
N ALA A 112 2.62 -18.19 9.97
CA ALA A 112 2.60 -18.29 11.42
C ALA A 112 2.12 -16.98 12.07
N LEU A 113 2.70 -15.84 11.68
CA LEU A 113 2.32 -14.53 12.20
C LEU A 113 0.85 -14.20 11.91
N ARG A 114 0.40 -14.41 10.66
CA ARG A 114 -1.00 -14.21 10.25
C ARG A 114 -1.94 -15.11 11.03
N LYS A 115 -1.60 -16.39 11.23
CA LYS A 115 -2.44 -17.32 11.98
C LYS A 115 -2.61 -16.87 13.43
N VAL A 116 -1.52 -16.46 14.09
CA VAL A 116 -1.56 -15.96 15.48
C VAL A 116 -2.38 -14.67 15.55
N GLY A 117 -2.05 -13.66 14.74
CA GLY A 117 -2.73 -12.37 14.73
C GLY A 117 -4.22 -12.48 14.39
N HIS A 118 -4.56 -13.21 13.34
CA HIS A 118 -5.96 -13.41 12.94
C HIS A 118 -6.76 -14.15 14.02
N SER A 119 -6.16 -15.15 14.68
CA SER A 119 -6.84 -15.89 15.75
C SER A 119 -7.11 -15.00 16.96
N ALA A 120 -6.15 -14.16 17.35
CA ALA A 120 -6.30 -13.21 18.44
C ALA A 120 -7.41 -12.19 18.14
N VAL A 121 -7.35 -11.55 16.97
CA VAL A 121 -8.37 -10.57 16.53
C VAL A 121 -9.75 -11.22 16.45
N ARG A 122 -9.87 -12.41 15.86
CA ARG A 122 -11.15 -13.11 15.71
C ARG A 122 -11.75 -13.52 17.04
N LYS A 123 -10.93 -13.94 18.01
CA LYS A 123 -11.40 -14.28 19.36
C LYS A 123 -11.92 -13.03 20.07
N TYR A 124 -11.18 -11.92 20.00
CA TYR A 124 -11.56 -10.65 20.60
C TYR A 124 -12.82 -10.06 19.95
N ALA A 125 -12.92 -10.07 18.63
CA ALA A 125 -14.07 -9.51 17.91
C ALA A 125 -15.41 -10.24 18.19
N LYS A 126 -15.36 -11.47 18.72
CA LYS A 126 -16.55 -12.24 19.12
C LYS A 126 -16.91 -12.06 20.59
N SER A 127 -16.08 -11.37 21.35
CA SER A 127 -16.24 -11.24 22.79
C SER A 127 -17.18 -10.07 23.10
N ALA A 128 -17.83 -10.07 24.26
CA ALA A 128 -18.75 -8.99 24.64
C ALA A 128 -18.00 -7.68 24.95
N GLU A 129 -16.72 -7.80 25.28
CA GLU A 129 -15.79 -6.74 25.66
C GLU A 129 -15.62 -5.72 24.53
N VAL A 130 -15.56 -6.15 23.27
CA VAL A 130 -15.45 -5.20 22.14
C VAL A 130 -16.70 -4.34 22.02
N SER A 131 -17.89 -4.93 22.17
CA SER A 131 -19.16 -4.19 22.12
C SER A 131 -19.30 -3.23 23.30
N HIS A 132 -18.92 -3.67 24.50
CA HIS A 132 -18.90 -2.81 25.68
C HIS A 132 -17.94 -1.63 25.49
N LEU A 133 -16.71 -1.90 25.05
CA LEU A 133 -15.71 -0.87 24.79
C LEU A 133 -16.21 0.15 23.76
N VAL A 134 -16.76 -0.30 22.63
CA VAL A 134 -17.28 0.59 21.60
C VAL A 134 -18.41 1.46 22.16
N ASN A 135 -19.39 0.88 22.84
CA ASN A 135 -20.51 1.64 23.39
C ASN A 135 -20.06 2.67 24.43
N GLU A 136 -19.14 2.28 25.32
CA GLU A 136 -18.58 3.18 26.32
C GLU A 136 -17.80 4.33 25.69
N THR A 137 -16.89 4.05 24.74
CA THR A 137 -16.12 5.10 24.06
C THR A 137 -17.01 6.03 23.23
N VAL A 138 -18.07 5.50 22.59
CA VAL A 138 -19.05 6.34 21.89
C VAL A 138 -19.76 7.28 22.87
N ALA A 139 -20.21 6.77 24.02
CA ALA A 139 -20.85 7.61 25.04
C ALA A 139 -19.91 8.72 25.54
N GLU A 140 -18.67 8.37 25.87
CA GLU A 140 -17.62 9.32 26.30
C GLU A 140 -17.38 10.43 25.26
N VAL A 141 -17.27 10.06 23.98
CA VAL A 141 -17.04 11.03 22.89
C VAL A 141 -18.28 11.90 22.67
N LEU A 142 -19.49 11.35 22.74
CA LEU A 142 -20.72 12.12 22.63
C LEU A 142 -20.86 13.14 23.76
N ASP A 143 -20.51 12.77 24.99
CA ASP A 143 -20.53 13.68 26.13
C ASP A 143 -19.48 14.78 25.96
N ALA A 144 -18.28 14.44 25.48
CA ALA A 144 -17.26 15.44 25.15
C ALA A 144 -17.72 16.43 24.06
N ILE A 145 -18.45 15.97 23.04
CA ILE A 145 -19.04 16.85 22.01
C ILE A 145 -20.06 17.79 22.64
N LYS A 146 -20.99 17.26 23.44
CA LYS A 146 -22.03 18.08 24.10
C LYS A 146 -21.41 19.14 25.00
N ASP A 147 -20.38 18.78 25.76
CA ASP A 147 -19.73 19.67 26.74
C ASP A 147 -18.93 20.78 26.06
N ARG A 148 -18.21 20.47 24.97
CA ARG A 148 -17.31 21.43 24.29
C ARG A 148 -18.03 22.30 23.27
N GLU A 149 -18.89 21.69 22.47
CA GLU A 149 -19.49 22.32 21.31
C GLU A 149 -20.91 22.83 21.61
N GLY A 150 -21.62 22.13 22.51
CA GLY A 150 -23.01 22.39 22.86
C GLY A 150 -24.00 21.51 22.09
N ILE A 151 -25.19 21.35 22.67
CA ILE A 151 -26.29 20.58 22.08
C ILE A 151 -26.86 21.31 20.85
N ASP A 152 -27.20 20.55 19.81
CA ASP A 152 -27.79 21.01 18.55
C ASP A 152 -26.95 22.01 17.75
N LYS A 153 -25.64 22.04 17.99
CA LYS A 153 -24.70 22.90 17.24
C LYS A 153 -23.85 22.08 16.26
N PRO A 154 -23.47 22.66 15.12
CA PRO A 154 -22.46 22.07 14.25
C PRO A 154 -21.13 21.92 15.00
N PHE A 155 -20.44 20.81 14.78
CA PHE A 155 -19.12 20.54 15.36
C PHE A 155 -18.16 19.97 14.31
N PRO A 156 -16.84 20.13 14.50
CA PRO A 156 -15.85 19.53 13.61
C PRO A 156 -15.76 18.02 13.85
N ALA A 157 -16.29 17.19 12.95
CA ALA A 157 -16.37 15.73 13.16
C ALA A 157 -15.01 15.01 13.20
N GLU A 158 -13.98 15.56 12.53
CA GLU A 158 -12.67 14.93 12.38
C GLU A 158 -11.97 14.59 13.70
N PRO A 159 -11.71 15.55 14.63
CA PRO A 159 -11.01 15.25 15.88
C PRO A 159 -11.75 14.24 16.76
N TYR A 160 -13.08 14.31 16.83
CA TYR A 160 -13.90 13.38 17.61
C TYR A 160 -13.92 11.98 16.98
N SER A 161 -14.02 11.89 15.66
CA SER A 161 -13.97 10.60 14.95
C SER A 161 -12.61 9.93 15.10
N PHE A 162 -11.52 10.72 15.01
CA PHE A 162 -10.18 10.21 15.24
C PHE A 162 -9.98 9.76 16.68
N ASN A 163 -10.42 10.54 17.67
CA ASN A 163 -10.31 10.16 19.08
C ASN A 163 -11.11 8.87 19.39
N LEU A 164 -12.33 8.75 18.86
CA LEU A 164 -13.14 7.54 18.96
C LEU A 164 -12.39 6.32 18.40
N PHE A 165 -11.91 6.42 17.17
CA PHE A 165 -11.13 5.38 16.52
C PHE A 165 -9.90 5.01 17.34
N ALA A 166 -9.09 6.01 17.72
CA ALA A 166 -7.85 5.82 18.45
C ALA A 166 -8.08 5.16 19.80
N ASN A 167 -9.06 5.62 20.58
CA ASN A 167 -9.34 5.08 21.92
C ASN A 167 -9.87 3.64 21.87
N ILE A 168 -10.68 3.27 20.87
CA ILE A 168 -11.08 1.87 20.69
C ILE A 168 -9.84 1.00 20.45
N HIS A 169 -8.90 1.43 19.62
CA HIS A 169 -7.69 0.65 19.33
C HIS A 169 -6.72 0.61 20.52
N MET A 170 -6.45 1.76 21.15
CA MET A 170 -5.54 1.85 22.29
C MET A 170 -6.08 1.09 23.51
N SER A 171 -7.39 1.10 23.71
CA SER A 171 -8.02 0.31 24.78
C SER A 171 -7.96 -1.18 24.47
N ALA A 172 -8.27 -1.58 23.24
CA ALA A 172 -8.25 -2.99 22.85
C ALA A 172 -6.85 -3.62 22.91
N ILE A 173 -5.81 -2.85 22.57
CA ILE A 173 -4.43 -3.37 22.43
C ILE A 173 -3.61 -3.12 23.71
N PHE A 174 -3.72 -1.92 24.28
CA PHE A 174 -2.86 -1.46 25.38
C PHE A 174 -3.63 -1.20 26.68
N SER A 175 -4.96 -1.36 26.69
CA SER A 175 -5.81 -0.99 27.83
C SER A 175 -5.64 0.47 28.26
N GLN A 176 -5.43 1.36 27.28
CA GLN A 176 -5.22 2.80 27.49
C GLN A 176 -6.28 3.64 26.78
N LYS A 177 -6.73 4.71 27.44
CA LYS A 177 -7.62 5.74 26.89
C LYS A 177 -7.00 7.12 27.05
N TYR A 178 -7.27 8.00 26.10
CA TYR A 178 -6.76 9.36 26.07
C TYR A 178 -7.88 10.35 25.78
N LYS A 179 -7.82 11.51 26.43
CA LYS A 179 -8.71 12.63 26.10
C LYS A 179 -8.32 13.26 24.76
N ILE A 180 -9.26 13.98 24.15
CA ILE A 180 -9.08 14.60 22.83
C ILE A 180 -7.91 15.59 22.79
N ASP A 181 -7.74 16.35 23.87
CA ASP A 181 -6.73 17.41 24.04
C ASP A 181 -5.47 16.93 24.78
N GLN A 182 -5.33 15.62 24.98
CA GLN A 182 -4.15 15.08 25.63
C GLN A 182 -2.97 15.03 24.63
N ALA A 183 -1.78 15.41 25.08
CA ALA A 183 -0.59 15.48 24.23
C ALA A 183 -0.25 14.14 23.56
N GLU A 184 -0.50 13.02 24.24
CA GLU A 184 -0.34 11.68 23.67
C GLU A 184 -1.25 11.46 22.45
N MET A 185 -2.43 12.06 22.44
CA MET A 185 -3.41 11.90 21.38
C MET A 185 -3.05 12.70 20.13
N GLU A 186 -2.54 13.91 20.32
CA GLU A 186 -1.93 14.70 19.23
C GLU A 186 -0.72 13.97 18.63
N LYS A 187 0.14 13.40 19.48
CA LYS A 187 1.31 12.64 19.03
C LYS A 187 0.90 11.40 18.22
N PHE A 188 -0.10 10.65 18.68
CA PHE A 188 -0.61 9.51 17.94
C PHE A 188 -1.22 9.93 16.61
N ASN A 189 -1.99 11.02 16.55
CA ASN A 189 -2.51 11.56 15.30
C ASN A 189 -1.39 11.93 14.33
N TYR A 190 -0.37 12.63 14.81
CA TYR A 190 0.80 12.98 14.00
C TYR A 190 1.49 11.73 13.41
N CYS A 191 1.74 10.71 14.23
CA CYS A 191 2.32 9.45 13.77
C CYS A 191 1.41 8.72 12.77
N PHE A 192 0.10 8.68 13.03
CA PHE A 192 -0.86 8.01 12.15
C PHE A 192 -0.97 8.71 10.79
N VAL A 193 -1.11 10.03 10.76
CA VAL A 193 -1.14 10.82 9.52
C VAL A 193 0.17 10.70 8.76
N GLY A 194 1.31 10.74 9.48
CA GLY A 194 2.62 10.49 8.88
C GLY A 194 2.68 9.12 8.19
N PHE A 195 2.28 8.06 8.89
CA PHE A 195 2.23 6.70 8.33
C PHE A 195 1.33 6.61 7.09
N ILE A 196 0.12 7.16 7.13
CA ILE A 196 -0.80 7.16 5.98
C ILE A 196 -0.23 7.95 4.80
N THR A 197 0.44 9.07 5.08
CA THR A 197 1.08 9.89 4.06
C THR A 197 2.25 9.15 3.40
N ASP A 198 3.08 8.48 4.20
CA ASP A 198 4.18 7.66 3.71
C ASP A 198 3.65 6.49 2.86
N LEU A 199 2.58 5.82 3.30
CA LEU A 199 1.91 4.79 2.50
C LEU A 199 1.36 5.32 1.18
N GLY A 200 0.83 6.54 1.15
CA GLY A 200 0.30 7.17 -0.07
C GLY A 200 1.39 7.65 -1.04
N ASN A 201 2.64 7.73 -0.59
CA ASN A 201 3.80 8.16 -1.38
C ASN A 201 4.70 7.01 -1.86
N LEU A 202 4.41 5.76 -1.46
CA LEU A 202 5.01 4.53 -2.00
C LEU A 202 4.39 4.17 -3.36
#